data_AF-A0A4Q1B111-F1
#
_entry.id   AF-A0A4Q1B111-F1
#
_cell.length_a   1.000
_cell.length_b   1.000
_cell.length_c   1.000
_cell.angle_alpha   90.00
_cell.angle_beta   90.00
_cell.angle_gamma   90.00
#
_symmetry.space_group_name_H-M   'P 1'
#
loop_
_entity.id
_entity.type
_entity.pdbx_description
1 polymer ?
#
loop_
_entity_poly.entity_id
_entity_poly.type
_entity_poly.pdbx_seq_one_letter_code
_entity_poly.pdbx_strand_id
1 'polypeptide(L)'
;GNNVSMVAGLQNSVSNIGGVVGPIVTGAIVGATGSFIPALVFSAALIGLAILNYLFLLGKVEPISFEPTPETHHSHDQRNADARA
;
A
#
# COMPACT_ATOMS: atom_id res chain seq x y z
N GLY A 1 -5.10 4.03 16.99
CA GLY A 1 -4.80 3.10 15.89
C GLY A 1 -5.87 3.16 14.81
N ASN A 2 -5.80 4.14 13.90
CA ASN A 2 -6.68 4.23 12.72
C ASN A 2 -5.90 4.15 11.39
N ASN A 3 -4.59 3.87 11.45
CA ASN A 3 -3.73 3.89 10.26
C ASN A 3 -3.98 2.65 9.37
N VAL A 4 -4.31 1.51 9.99
CA VAL A 4 -4.56 0.25 9.27
C VAL A 4 -5.83 0.34 8.41
N SER A 5 -6.92 0.92 8.94
CA SER A 5 -8.17 1.10 8.20
C SER A 5 -8.02 2.12 7.06
N MET A 6 -7.26 3.20 7.26
CA MET A 6 -6.95 4.17 6.21
C MET A 6 -6.13 3.55 5.08
N VAL A 7 -5.07 2.80 5.42
CA VAL A 7 -4.21 2.12 4.46
C VAL A 7 -4.99 1.04 3.70
N ALA A 8 -5.89 0.31 4.37
CA ALA A 8 -6.78 -0.65 3.72
C ALA A 8 -7.79 0.02 2.77
N GLY A 9 -8.38 1.14 3.18
CA GLY A 9 -9.30 1.92 2.34
C GLY A 9 -8.62 2.45 1.08
N LEU A 10 -7.43 3.04 1.22
CA LEU A 10 -6.64 3.56 0.11
C LEU A 10 -6.28 2.45 -0.90
N GLN A 11 -5.80 1.30 -0.42
CA GLN A 11 -5.46 0.17 -1.30
C GLN A 11 -6.67 -0.32 -2.09
N ASN A 12 -7.85 -0.40 -1.46
CA ASN A 12 -9.08 -0.77 -2.15
C ASN A 12 -9.48 0.25 -3.21
N SER A 13 -9.37 1.55 -2.92
CA SER A 13 -9.67 2.61 -3.90
C SER A 13 -8.72 2.55 -5.10
N VAL A 14 -7.41 2.45 -4.84
CA VAL A 14 -6.38 2.36 -5.89
C VAL A 14 -6.57 1.09 -6.72
N SER A 15 -6.86 -0.05 -6.08
CA SER A 15 -7.10 -1.32 -6.74
C SER A 15 -8.33 -1.27 -7.67
N ASN A 16 -9.46 -0.73 -7.18
CA ASN A 16 -10.67 -0.57 -8.01
C ASN A 16 -10.42 0.34 -9.22
N ILE A 17 -9.69 1.45 -9.04
CA ILE A 17 -9.33 2.34 -10.15
C ILE A 17 -8.43 1.60 -11.15
N GLY A 18 -7.38 0.93 -10.68
CA GLY A 18 -6.48 0.15 -11.53
C GLY A 18 -7.21 -0.94 -12.32
N GLY A 19 -8.16 -1.64 -11.67
CA GLY A 19 -8.98 -2.68 -12.29
C GLY A 19 -9.86 -2.18 -13.44
N VAL A 20 -10.25 -0.91 -13.45
CA VAL A 20 -11.04 -0.29 -14.53
C VAL A 20 -10.16 0.40 -15.57
N VAL A 21 -9.09 1.09 -15.13
CA VAL A 21 -8.19 1.83 -16.02
C VAL A 21 -7.46 0.90 -16.99
N GLY A 22 -6.99 -0.27 -16.52
CA GLY A 22 -6.28 -1.24 -17.36
C GLY A 22 -7.06 -1.66 -18.61
N PRO A 23 -8.29 -2.19 -18.47
CA PRO A 23 -9.15 -2.54 -19.59
C PRO A 23 -9.52 -1.37 -20.50
N ILE A 24 -9.75 -0.16 -19.95
CA ILE A 24 -10.07 1.03 -20.75
C ILE A 24 -8.89 1.40 -21.67
N VAL A 25 -7.69 1.49 -21.11
CA VAL A 25 -6.48 1.83 -21.89
C VAL A 25 -6.19 0.73 -22.92
N THR A 26 -6.27 -0.53 -22.50
CA THR A 26 -6.09 -1.69 -23.39
C THR A 26 -7.10 -1.65 -24.53
N GLY A 27 -8.38 -1.43 -24.24
CA GLY A 27 -9.46 -1.33 -25.22
C GLY A 27 -9.29 -0.16 -26.18
N ALA A 28 -8.84 0.99 -25.70
CA ALA A 28 -8.54 2.15 -26.55
C ALA A 28 -7.41 1.86 -27.54
N ILE A 29 -6.33 1.20 -27.08
CA ILE A 29 -5.20 0.83 -27.95
C ILE A 29 -5.64 -0.21 -28.98
N VAL A 30 -6.32 -1.26 -28.55
CA VAL A 30 -6.82 -2.31 -29.45
C VAL A 30 -7.84 -1.75 -30.44
N GLY A 31 -8.74 -0.88 -29.98
CA GLY A 31 -9.75 -0.25 -30.84
C GLY A 31 -9.14 0.65 -31.92
N ALA A 32 -8.05 1.35 -31.61
CA ALA A 32 -7.35 2.20 -32.58
C ALA A 32 -6.45 1.41 -33.55
N THR A 33 -5.87 0.29 -33.11
CA THR A 33 -4.84 -0.46 -33.88
C THR A 33 -5.35 -1.75 -34.49
N GLY A 34 -6.47 -2.28 -34.02
CA GLY A 34 -7.01 -3.60 -34.38
C GLY A 34 -6.22 -4.78 -33.78
N SER A 35 -5.22 -4.55 -32.93
CA SER A 35 -4.32 -5.60 -32.42
C SER A 35 -4.04 -5.44 -30.92
N PHE A 36 -3.92 -6.59 -30.23
CA PHE A 36 -3.51 -6.63 -28.83
C PHE A 36 -2.00 -6.45 -28.63
N ILE A 37 -1.18 -6.67 -29.65
CA ILE A 37 0.27 -6.55 -29.55
C ILE A 37 0.72 -5.17 -29.01
N PRO A 38 0.28 -4.02 -29.55
CA PRO A 38 0.67 -2.72 -29.01
C PRO A 38 0.23 -2.49 -27.56
N ALA A 39 -0.92 -3.03 -27.14
CA ALA A 39 -1.39 -2.93 -25.76
C ALA A 39 -0.52 -3.76 -24.78
N LEU A 40 -0.08 -4.94 -25.23
CA LEU A 40 0.85 -5.79 -24.46
C LEU A 40 2.23 -5.15 -24.35
N VAL A 41 2.76 -4.61 -25.45
CA VAL A 41 4.06 -3.91 -25.45
C VAL A 41 4.03 -2.68 -24.54
N PHE A 42 2.94 -1.90 -24.58
CA PHE A 42 2.75 -0.76 -23.69
C PHE A 42 2.73 -1.19 -22.21
N SER A 43 1.98 -2.24 -21.89
CA SER A 43 1.94 -2.79 -20.52
C SER A 43 3.31 -3.29 -20.06
N ALA A 44 4.05 -3.98 -20.93
CA ALA A 44 5.39 -4.46 -20.63
C ALA A 44 6.37 -3.30 -20.37
N ALA A 45 6.28 -2.22 -21.15
CA ALA A 45 7.10 -1.02 -20.96
C ALA A 45 6.81 -0.34 -19.61
N LEU A 46 5.53 -0.24 -19.21
CA LEU A 46 5.15 0.30 -17.90
C LEU A 46 5.68 -0.55 -16.74
N ILE A 47 5.56 -1.87 -16.84
CA ILE A 47 6.12 -2.79 -15.83
C ILE A 47 7.64 -2.67 -15.78
N GLY A 48 8.30 -2.60 -16.94
CA GLY A 48 9.73 -2.37 -17.03
C GLY A 48 10.14 -1.07 -16.31
N LEU A 49 9.42 0.03 -16.56
CA LEU A 49 9.67 1.30 -15.89
C LEU A 49 9.45 1.21 -14.37
N ALA A 50 8.42 0.50 -13.91
CA ALA A 50 8.17 0.28 -12.49
C ALA A 50 9.31 -0.52 -11.83
N ILE A 51 9.82 -1.57 -12.50
CA ILE A 51 10.96 -2.35 -12.04
C ILE A 51 12.22 -1.48 -11.97
N LEU A 52 12.49 -0.68 -13.00
CA LEU A 52 13.63 0.24 -13.01
C LEU A 52 13.52 1.26 -11.86
N ASN A 53 12.34 1.83 -11.66
CA ASN A 53 12.09 2.74 -10.55
C ASN A 53 12.40 2.06 -9.21
N TYR A 54 11.91 0.84 -9.00
CA TYR A 54 12.18 0.07 -7.80
C TYR A 54 13.68 -0.24 -7.62
N LEU A 55 14.35 -0.73 -8.66
CA LEU A 55 15.76 -1.14 -8.58
C LEU A 55 16.70 0.02 -8.30
N PHE A 56 16.44 1.19 -8.88
CA PHE A 56 17.35 2.34 -8.78
C PHE A 56 16.96 3.34 -7.69
N LEU A 57 15.67 3.50 -7.39
CA LEU A 57 15.21 4.50 -6.41
C LEU A 57 14.87 3.90 -5.05
N LEU A 58 14.56 2.61 -4.95
CA LEU A 58 14.32 2.01 -3.64
C LEU A 58 15.65 1.83 -2.91
N GLY A 59 15.86 2.67 -1.89
CA GLY A 59 17.00 2.57 -0.97
C GLY A 59 16.96 1.33 -0.09
N LYS A 60 17.86 1.27 0.91
CA LYS A 60 17.90 0.13 1.84
C LYS A 60 16.58 0.00 2.59
N VAL A 61 16.02 -1.21 2.55
CA VAL A 61 14.87 -1.59 3.38
C VAL A 61 15.43 -1.93 4.76
N GLU A 62 15.36 -0.98 5.69
CA GLU A 62 15.84 -1.15 7.07
C GLU A 62 14.65 -1.36 8.02
N PRO A 63 14.74 -2.29 8.98
CA PRO A 63 13.71 -2.47 9.99
C PRO A 63 13.51 -1.19 10.80
N ILE A 64 12.25 -0.79 10.97
CA ILE A 64 11.90 0.36 11.79
C ILE A 64 12.24 0.02 13.25
N SER A 65 13.23 0.70 13.82
CA SER A 65 13.55 0.58 15.24
C SER A 65 12.53 1.35 16.05
N PHE A 66 11.80 0.64 16.91
CA PHE A 66 10.91 1.24 17.90
C PHE A 66 11.68 1.40 19.21
N GLU A 67 11.77 2.63 19.71
CA GLU A 67 12.26 2.87 21.07
C GLU A 67 11.22 2.34 22.06
N PRO A 68 11.61 1.55 23.07
CA PRO A 68 10.65 1.02 24.04
C PRO A 68 10.03 2.18 24.81
N THR A 69 8.75 2.48 24.52
CA THR A 69 7.94 3.37 25.36
C THR A 69 8.00 2.85 26.79
N PRO A 70 8.38 3.66 27.79
CA PRO A 70 8.37 3.22 29.17
C PRO A 70 6.96 2.80 29.54
N GLU A 71 6.78 1.51 29.78
CA GLU A 71 5.57 0.91 30.33
C GLU A 71 5.29 1.60 31.67
N THR A 72 4.41 2.60 31.69
CA THR A 72 3.78 3.07 32.94
C THR A 72 2.92 1.92 33.46
N HIS A 73 3.54 1.06 34.25
CA HIS A 73 2.96 -0.08 34.91
C HIS A 73 1.97 0.43 35.99
N HIS A 74 0.79 0.87 35.57
CA HIS A 74 -0.32 1.15 36.48
C HIS A 74 -0.80 -0.19 37.05
N SER A 75 -0.25 -0.54 38.22
CA SER A 75 -0.66 -1.69 39.02
C SER A 75 -2.18 -1.64 39.23
N HIS A 76 -2.87 -2.67 38.73
CA HIS A 76 -4.31 -2.85 38.96
C HIS A 76 -4.69 -2.92 40.45
N ASP A 77 -3.72 -3.12 41.35
CA ASP A 77 -3.91 -3.09 42.82
C ASP A 77 -4.30 -1.72 43.37
N GLN A 78 -3.88 -0.62 42.73
CA GLN A 78 -4.16 0.75 43.23
C GLN A 78 -5.68 1.02 43.27
N ARG A 79 -6.41 0.59 42.23
CA ARG A 79 -7.87 0.76 42.14
C ARG A 79 -8.63 0.01 43.23
N ASN A 80 -8.12 -1.14 43.69
CA ASN A 80 -8.77 -1.92 44.75
C ASN A 80 -8.47 -1.38 46.16
N ALA A 81 -7.32 -0.71 46.34
CA ALA A 81 -6.99 -0.03 47.59
C ALA A 81 -7.83 1.26 47.76
N ASP A 82 -7.99 2.03 46.69
CA ASP A 82 -8.77 3.27 46.70
C ASP A 82 -10.28 3.02 46.88
N ALA A 83 -10.79 1.87 46.42
CA ALA A 83 -12.18 1.45 46.62
C ALA A 83 -12.49 0.95 48.04
N ARG A 84 -11.44 0.77 48.88
CA ARG A 84 -11.55 0.29 50.27
C ARG A 84 -11.24 1.38 51.31
N ALA A 85 -10.85 2.58 50.88
CA ALA A 85 -10.68 3.77 51.72
C ALA A 85 -12.00 4.56 51.80
#